data_AF-A0AAP6WLU0-F1
#
_entry.id   AF-A0AAP6WLU0-F1
#
_cell.length_a   1.000
_cell.length_b   1.000
_cell.length_c   1.000
_cell.angle_alpha   90.00
_cell.angle_beta   90.00
_cell.angle_gamma   90.00
#
_symmetry.space_group_name_H-M   'P 1'
#
loop_
_entity.id
_entity.type
_entity.pdbx_description
1 polymer ?
#
loop_
_entity_poly.entity_id
_entity_poly.type
_entity_poly.pdbx_seq_one_letter_code
_entity_poly.pdbx_strand_id
1 'polypeptide(L)'
;MKHWTSEELTLQEEKEANIQEYYNSIGLELKDNTSLISDPTVKSIYKKLVELLPNLIASDEYILAILASNIGDFKFFNKQLEKYRKEGNIEAYMAIQKVKNSTSNSILTQLKSLGLTPDTRNKITFIFENSIEEEEEY
;
A
#
# COMPACT_ATOMS: atom_id res chain seq x y z
N MET A 1 -32.55 -17.21 -0.79
CA MET A 1 -31.27 -16.88 -1.45
C MET A 1 -31.34 -17.42 -2.87
N LYS A 2 -30.91 -16.66 -3.88
CA LYS A 2 -30.86 -17.19 -5.26
C LYS A 2 -29.79 -18.29 -5.30
N HIS A 3 -30.17 -19.51 -5.65
CA HIS A 3 -29.23 -20.59 -5.94
C HIS A 3 -28.81 -20.46 -7.39
N TRP A 4 -27.56 -20.09 -7.62
CA TRP A 4 -26.97 -20.00 -8.94
C TRP A 4 -26.51 -21.39 -9.39
N THR A 5 -26.71 -21.69 -10.66
CA THR A 5 -26.21 -22.91 -11.29
C THR A 5 -24.71 -22.79 -11.54
N SER A 6 -24.00 -23.93 -11.67
CA SER A 6 -22.55 -23.95 -11.91
C SER A 6 -22.16 -23.23 -13.20
N GLU A 7 -23.01 -23.31 -14.25
CA GLU A 7 -22.82 -22.59 -15.51
C GLU A 7 -22.91 -21.08 -15.36
N GLU A 8 -23.86 -20.58 -14.55
CA GLU A 8 -24.02 -19.14 -14.30
C GLU A 8 -22.86 -18.56 -13.50
N LEU A 9 -22.27 -19.34 -12.59
CA LEU A 9 -21.07 -18.95 -11.85
C LEU A 9 -19.87 -18.82 -12.79
N THR A 10 -19.63 -19.81 -13.66
CA THR A 10 -18.54 -19.75 -14.65
C THR A 10 -18.70 -18.59 -15.63
N LEU A 11 -19.92 -18.29 -16.06
CA LEU A 11 -20.19 -17.15 -16.97
C LEU A 11 -19.94 -15.79 -16.28
N GLN A 12 -20.13 -15.74 -14.97
CA GLN A 12 -19.87 -14.54 -14.17
C GLN A 12 -18.37 -14.34 -13.96
N GLU A 13 -17.64 -15.40 -13.64
CA GLU A 13 -16.17 -15.38 -13.54
C GLU A 13 -15.51 -14.95 -14.87
N GLU A 14 -16.02 -15.46 -15.99
CA GLU A 14 -15.54 -15.12 -17.33
C GLU A 14 -15.83 -13.66 -17.70
N LYS A 15 -16.97 -13.10 -17.26
CA LYS A 15 -17.28 -11.67 -17.41
C LYS A 15 -16.36 -10.79 -16.56
N GLU A 16 -16.11 -11.18 -15.30
CA GLU A 16 -15.20 -10.45 -14.42
C GLU A 16 -13.77 -10.44 -14.98
N ALA A 17 -13.30 -11.57 -15.51
CA ALA A 17 -11.99 -11.67 -16.17
C ALA A 17 -11.89 -10.76 -17.40
N ASN A 18 -12.89 -10.75 -18.28
CA ASN A 18 -12.91 -9.90 -19.47
C ASN A 18 -12.96 -8.39 -19.13
N ILE A 19 -13.71 -8.01 -18.09
CA ILE A 19 -13.74 -6.63 -17.59
C ILE A 19 -12.36 -6.23 -17.07
N GLN A 20 -11.72 -7.11 -16.30
CA GLN A 20 -10.37 -6.89 -15.79
C GLN A 20 -9.35 -6.76 -16.94
N GLU A 21 -9.44 -7.60 -17.97
CA GLU A 21 -8.58 -7.55 -19.16
C GLU A 21 -8.78 -6.26 -19.96
N TYR A 22 -10.03 -5.81 -20.15
CA TYR A 22 -10.34 -4.53 -20.78
C TYR A 22 -9.74 -3.34 -20.00
N TYR A 23 -9.92 -3.30 -18.68
CA TYR A 23 -9.32 -2.24 -17.86
C TYR A 23 -7.80 -2.36 -17.79
N ASN A 24 -7.21 -3.55 -17.87
CA ASN A 24 -5.77 -3.72 -17.99
C ASN A 24 -5.24 -3.23 -19.36
N SER A 25 -6.05 -3.33 -20.43
CA SER A 25 -5.69 -2.91 -21.79
C SER A 25 -5.75 -1.38 -22.00
N ILE A 26 -6.55 -0.69 -21.19
CA ILE A 26 -6.71 0.78 -21.22
C ILE A 26 -5.98 1.45 -20.06
N GLY A 27 -5.80 0.72 -18.97
CA GLY A 27 -5.07 1.11 -17.78
C GLY A 27 -3.58 1.21 -18.06
N LEU A 28 -2.93 2.01 -17.22
CA LEU A 28 -1.50 2.25 -17.19
C LEU A 28 -0.73 0.96 -17.55
N GLU A 29 0.14 0.98 -18.58
CA GLU A 29 1.24 0.02 -18.62
C GLU A 29 1.97 0.22 -17.28
N LEU A 30 1.69 -0.64 -16.32
CA LEU A 30 2.16 -0.50 -14.94
C LEU A 30 3.69 -0.52 -14.99
N LYS A 31 4.29 0.67 -15.04
CA LYS A 31 5.71 0.79 -14.78
C LYS A 31 5.84 0.57 -13.29
N ASP A 32 6.40 -0.57 -12.91
CA ASP A 32 6.92 -0.89 -11.58
C ASP A 32 7.78 0.24 -10.97
N ASN A 33 8.18 1.22 -11.79
CA ASN A 33 8.95 2.39 -11.43
C ASN A 33 8.26 3.68 -11.86
N THR A 34 7.85 4.48 -10.87
CA THR A 34 7.55 5.90 -11.05
C THR A 34 8.81 6.76 -10.90
N SER A 35 8.91 7.85 -11.67
CA SER A 35 9.97 8.86 -11.49
C SER A 35 9.72 9.80 -10.31
N LEU A 36 8.52 9.75 -9.71
CA LEU A 36 8.13 10.59 -8.57
C LEU A 36 8.80 10.15 -7.26
N ILE A 37 9.32 8.93 -7.21
CA ILE A 37 9.97 8.36 -6.03
C ILE A 37 11.43 8.08 -6.39
N SER A 38 12.34 8.55 -5.54
CA SER A 38 13.77 8.26 -5.64
C SER A 38 14.23 7.16 -4.66
N ASP A 39 13.62 7.11 -3.47
CA ASP A 39 13.98 6.16 -2.42
C ASP A 39 13.66 4.69 -2.80
N PRO A 40 14.64 3.77 -2.77
CA PRO A 40 14.43 2.37 -3.15
C PRO A 40 13.40 1.62 -2.30
N THR A 41 13.33 1.92 -1.00
CA THR A 41 12.36 1.30 -0.08
C THR A 41 10.96 1.74 -0.45
N VAL A 42 10.78 3.04 -0.70
CA VAL A 42 9.50 3.61 -1.11
C VAL A 42 9.09 3.08 -2.49
N LYS A 43 10.03 2.89 -3.43
CA LYS A 43 9.75 2.25 -4.73
C LYS A 43 9.25 0.81 -4.57
N SER A 44 9.86 0.03 -3.69
CA SER A 44 9.41 -1.33 -3.41
C SER A 44 7.98 -1.35 -2.86
N ILE A 45 7.65 -0.42 -1.94
CA ILE A 45 6.28 -0.26 -1.43
C ILE A 45 5.31 0.13 -2.55
N TYR A 46 5.69 1.08 -3.41
CA TYR A 46 4.89 1.49 -4.57
C TYR A 46 4.58 0.32 -5.50
N LYS A 47 5.59 -0.48 -5.85
CA LYS A 47 5.42 -1.66 -6.70
C LYS A 47 4.40 -2.65 -6.10
N LYS A 48 4.52 -2.94 -4.80
CA LYS A 48 3.55 -3.83 -4.13
C LYS A 48 2.13 -3.25 -4.09
N LEU A 49 1.98 -1.93 -3.94
CA LEU A 49 0.67 -1.26 -4.01
C LEU A 49 0.04 -1.41 -5.40
N VAL A 50 0.84 -1.24 -6.45
CA VAL A 50 0.44 -1.41 -7.84
C VAL A 50 -0.01 -2.84 -8.13
N GLU A 51 0.73 -3.84 -7.66
CA GLU A 51 0.39 -5.27 -7.83
C GLU A 51 -0.91 -5.65 -7.10
N LEU A 52 -1.23 -4.95 -6.01
CA LEU A 52 -2.36 -5.29 -5.16
C LEU A 52 -3.68 -4.61 -5.56
N LEU A 53 -3.59 -3.39 -6.08
CA LEU A 53 -4.75 -2.58 -6.40
C LEU A 53 -5.21 -2.85 -7.84
N PRO A 54 -6.41 -3.43 -8.03
CA PRO A 54 -6.93 -3.64 -9.38
C PRO A 54 -7.37 -2.31 -10.00
N ASN A 55 -7.40 -2.26 -11.34
CA ASN A 55 -8.03 -1.18 -12.12
C ASN A 55 -7.44 0.23 -11.89
N LEU A 56 -6.13 0.32 -11.62
CA LEU A 56 -5.43 1.59 -11.52
C LEU A 56 -5.38 2.32 -12.87
N ILE A 57 -5.63 3.63 -12.85
CA ILE A 57 -5.46 4.52 -14.00
C ILE A 57 -4.24 5.42 -13.84
N ALA A 58 -3.78 6.04 -14.92
CA ALA A 58 -2.56 6.86 -14.91
C ALA A 58 -2.57 7.97 -13.86
N SER A 59 -3.72 8.61 -13.61
CA SER A 59 -3.83 9.66 -12.59
C SER A 59 -3.62 9.14 -11.17
N ASP A 60 -3.78 7.83 -10.93
CA ASP A 60 -3.59 7.23 -9.62
C ASP A 60 -2.10 7.15 -9.24
N GLU A 61 -1.18 7.30 -10.19
CA GLU A 61 0.27 7.30 -9.93
C GLU A 61 0.64 8.27 -8.81
N TYR A 62 0.05 9.47 -8.80
CA TYR A 62 0.33 10.48 -7.78
C TYR A 62 -0.13 10.04 -6.39
N ILE A 63 -1.36 9.54 -6.27
CA ILE A 63 -1.89 9.14 -4.95
C ILE A 63 -1.15 7.91 -4.42
N LEU A 64 -0.76 6.98 -5.30
CA LEU A 64 0.06 5.82 -4.96
C LEU A 64 1.48 6.22 -4.53
N ALA A 65 2.11 7.18 -5.21
CA ALA A 65 3.44 7.67 -4.85
C ALA A 65 3.45 8.33 -3.47
N ILE A 66 2.43 9.15 -3.18
CA ILE A 66 2.26 9.80 -1.86
C ILE A 66 1.99 8.74 -0.79
N LEU A 67 1.10 7.78 -1.06
CA LEU A 67 0.80 6.69 -0.13
C LEU A 67 2.06 5.88 0.21
N ALA A 68 2.83 5.47 -0.81
CA ALA A 68 4.08 4.74 -0.61
C ALA A 68 5.08 5.54 0.25
N SER A 69 5.20 6.84 0.00
CA SER A 69 6.10 7.73 0.75
C SER A 69 5.67 7.84 2.21
N ASN A 70 4.38 8.05 2.47
CA ASN A 70 3.82 8.10 3.82
C ASN A 70 4.06 6.80 4.60
N ILE A 71 3.95 5.64 3.93
CA ILE A 71 4.26 4.34 4.53
C ILE A 71 5.75 4.26 4.89
N GLY A 72 6.64 4.67 3.97
CA GLY A 72 8.07 4.73 4.23
C GLY A 72 8.41 5.59 5.45
N ASP A 73 7.85 6.80 5.50
CA ASP A 73 7.99 7.72 6.63
C ASP A 73 7.46 7.11 7.93
N PHE A 74 6.31 6.44 7.89
CA PHE A 74 5.75 5.77 9.06
C PHE A 74 6.70 4.71 9.62
N LYS A 75 7.31 3.89 8.75
CA LYS A 75 8.33 2.90 9.15
C LYS A 75 9.57 3.57 9.73
N PHE A 76 10.04 4.64 9.08
CA PHE A 76 11.17 5.44 9.58
C PHE A 76 10.88 6.01 10.97
N PHE A 77 9.71 6.61 11.19
CA PHE A 77 9.32 7.17 12.48
C PHE A 77 9.23 6.11 13.58
N ASN A 78 8.78 4.88 13.28
CA ASN A 78 8.82 3.80 14.27
C ASN A 78 10.25 3.49 14.73
N LYS A 79 11.21 3.37 13.79
CA LYS A 79 12.63 3.17 14.12
C LYS A 79 13.19 4.32 14.99
N GLN A 80 12.85 5.57 14.64
CA GLN A 80 13.27 6.73 15.42
C GLN A 80 12.68 6.76 16.84
N LEU A 81 11.42 6.37 17.00
CA LEU A 81 10.78 6.30 18.31
C LEU A 81 11.41 5.25 19.21
N GLU A 82 11.79 4.09 18.66
CA GLU A 82 12.55 3.08 19.40
C GLU A 82 13.91 3.60 19.85
N LYS A 83 14.64 4.27 18.96
CA LYS A 83 15.92 4.92 19.25
C LYS A 83 15.77 5.94 20.39
N TYR A 84 14.86 6.90 20.27
CA TYR A 84 14.67 7.94 21.28
C TYR A 84 14.19 7.40 22.63
N ARG A 85 13.42 6.30 22.63
CA ARG A 85 13.04 5.60 23.86
C ARG A 85 14.27 5.03 24.57
N LYS A 86 15.18 4.37 23.84
CA LYS A 86 16.43 3.82 24.39
C LYS A 86 17.37 4.91 24.90
N GLU A 87 17.41 6.04 24.22
CA GLU A 87 18.24 7.21 24.58
C GLU A 87 17.64 8.05 25.72
N GLY A 88 16.40 7.79 26.14
CA GLY A 88 15.69 8.62 27.12
C GLY A 88 15.34 10.02 26.62
N ASN A 89 15.37 10.26 25.29
CA ASN A 89 15.08 11.54 24.68
C ASN A 89 13.56 11.74 24.52
N ILE A 90 12.89 12.11 25.62
CA ILE A 90 11.43 12.25 25.71
C ILE A 90 10.91 13.34 24.75
N GLU A 91 11.62 14.45 24.60
CA GLU A 91 11.18 15.57 23.77
C GLU A 91 11.13 15.18 22.29
N ALA A 92 12.21 14.61 21.77
CA ALA A 92 12.26 14.10 20.40
C ALA A 92 11.22 13.00 20.16
N TYR A 93 11.04 12.10 21.14
CA TYR A 93 10.02 11.06 21.08
C TYR A 93 8.62 11.66 20.93
N MET A 94 8.24 12.63 21.78
CA MET A 94 6.92 13.25 21.72
C MET A 94 6.69 14.02 20.41
N ALA A 95 7.71 14.69 19.88
CA ALA A 95 7.63 15.40 18.61
C ALA A 95 7.35 14.43 17.45
N ILE A 96 8.13 13.36 17.32
CA ILE A 96 7.95 12.36 16.25
C ILE A 96 6.65 11.59 16.42
N GLN A 97 6.23 11.28 17.65
CA GLN A 97 4.99 10.54 17.90
C GLN A 97 3.77 11.29 17.34
N LYS A 98 3.73 12.63 17.46
CA LYS A 98 2.65 13.45 16.89
C LYS A 98 2.65 13.39 15.37
N VAL A 99 3.81 13.53 14.74
CA VAL A 99 3.96 13.45 13.28
C VAL A 99 3.53 12.06 12.78
N LYS A 100 4.02 10.99 13.40
CA LYS A 100 3.64 9.61 13.07
C LYS A 100 2.14 9.38 13.12
N ASN A 101 1.45 9.89 14.15
CA ASN A 101 0.01 9.74 14.27
C ASN A 101 -0.73 10.45 13.12
N SER A 102 -0.26 11.64 12.72
CA SER A 102 -0.79 12.35 11.54
C SER A 102 -0.58 11.55 10.26
N THR A 103 0.65 11.05 10.04
CA THR A 103 0.99 10.21 8.88
C THR A 103 0.13 8.95 8.82
N SER A 104 -0.09 8.28 9.95
CA SER A 104 -0.98 7.10 10.06
C SER A 104 -2.41 7.41 9.61
N ASN A 105 -2.97 8.54 10.05
CA ASN A 105 -4.30 8.96 9.66
C ASN A 105 -4.39 9.28 8.15
N SER A 106 -3.35 9.89 7.59
CA SER A 106 -3.25 10.14 6.14
C SER A 106 -3.23 8.83 5.36
N ILE A 107 -2.42 7.85 5.77
CA ILE A 107 -2.39 6.51 5.17
C ILE A 107 -3.79 5.89 5.19
N LEU A 108 -4.44 5.86 6.35
CA LEU A 108 -5.79 5.27 6.47
C LEU A 108 -6.83 5.97 5.59
N THR A 109 -6.69 7.28 5.39
CA THR A 109 -7.58 8.06 4.51
C THR A 109 -7.34 7.73 3.04
N GLN A 110 -6.08 7.65 2.62
CA GLN A 110 -5.69 7.31 1.25
C GLN A 110 -6.09 5.88 0.89
N LEU A 111 -5.88 4.93 1.81
CA LEU A 111 -6.32 3.54 1.64
C LEU A 111 -7.84 3.49 1.41
N LYS A 112 -8.63 4.21 2.21
CA LYS A 112 -10.08 4.29 2.01
C LYS A 112 -10.46 4.88 0.64
N SER A 113 -9.79 5.95 0.19
CA SER A 113 -10.07 6.54 -1.12
C SER A 113 -9.74 5.61 -2.29
N LEU A 114 -8.79 4.68 -2.09
CA LEU A 114 -8.43 3.64 -3.06
C LEU A 114 -9.32 2.38 -2.95
N GLY A 115 -10.43 2.45 -2.21
CA GLY A 115 -11.31 1.29 -2.01
C GLY A 115 -10.73 0.20 -1.10
N LEU A 116 -9.63 0.50 -0.39
CA LEU A 116 -9.04 -0.42 0.59
C LEU A 116 -9.77 -0.31 1.93
N THR A 117 -10.89 -1.04 2.04
CA THR A 117 -11.76 -1.15 3.21
C THR A 117 -11.22 -2.18 4.22
N PRO A 118 -11.81 -2.32 5.43
CA PRO A 118 -11.43 -3.38 6.37
C PRO A 118 -11.38 -4.79 5.75
N ASP A 119 -12.22 -5.09 4.77
CA ASP A 119 -12.28 -6.41 4.13
C ASP A 119 -11.07 -6.69 3.23
N THR A 120 -10.45 -5.63 2.69
CA THR A 120 -9.19 -5.71 1.92
C THR A 120 -7.97 -5.39 2.78
N ARG A 121 -8.12 -4.95 4.04
CA ARG A 121 -7.00 -4.68 4.96
C ARG A 121 -6.11 -5.89 5.19
N ASN A 122 -6.68 -7.10 5.23
CA ASN A 122 -5.90 -8.33 5.36
C ASN A 122 -4.92 -8.53 4.20
N LYS A 123 -5.20 -7.94 3.03
CA LYS A 123 -4.32 -8.03 1.86
C LYS A 123 -3.17 -7.02 1.93
N ILE A 124 -3.28 -5.96 2.73
CA ILE A 124 -2.29 -4.88 2.85
C ILE A 124 -1.53 -4.90 4.17
N THR A 125 -1.60 -5.99 4.96
CA THR A 125 -0.86 -6.11 6.23
C THR A 125 0.65 -6.06 6.02
N PHE A 126 1.16 -6.61 4.91
CA PHE A 126 2.58 -6.56 4.52
C PHE A 126 3.15 -5.14 4.45
N ILE A 127 2.29 -4.14 4.22
CA ILE A 127 2.69 -2.73 4.19
C ILE A 127 3.18 -2.27 5.56
N PHE A 128 2.56 -2.78 6.63
CA PHE A 128 2.84 -2.42 8.02
C PHE A 128 3.77 -3.40 8.72
N GLU A 129 4.03 -4.55 8.12
CA GLU A 129 5.02 -5.49 8.59
C GLU A 129 6.43 -4.86 8.45
N ASN A 130 7.22 -4.99 9.52
CA ASN A 130 8.62 -4.55 9.56
C ASN A 130 9.55 -5.49 8.81
N SER A 131 9.02 -6.40 7.99
CA SER A 131 9.78 -7.33 7.15
C SER A 131 10.47 -6.57 6.01
N ILE A 132 11.53 -5.85 6.36
CA ILE A 132 12.78 -6.11 5.69
C ILE A 132 13.18 -7.46 6.29
N GLU A 133 12.95 -8.55 5.57
CA GLU A 133 13.79 -9.72 5.76
C GLU A 133 15.20 -9.19 5.48
N GLU A 134 15.90 -8.78 6.54
CA GLU A 134 17.34 -8.89 6.55
C GLU A 134 17.55 -10.39 6.40
N GLU A 135 17.80 -10.83 5.15
CA GLU A 135 18.52 -12.07 4.92
C GLU A 135 19.83 -11.92 5.70
N GLU A 136 19.83 -12.36 6.95
CA GLU A 136 21.04 -12.74 7.65
C GLU A 136 21.63 -13.90 6.84
N GLU A 137 22.46 -13.56 5.85
CA GLU A 137 23.42 -14.51 5.28
C GLU A 137 24.32 -14.98 6.44
N TYR A 138 24.07 -16.21 6.90
CA TYR A 138 24.98 -17.00 7.72
C TYR A 138 26.04 -17.67 6.84
#